data_AF-A0AAD3D7N2-F1
#
_entry.id   AF-A0AAD3D7N2-F1
#
_cell.length_a   1.000
_cell.length_b   1.000
_cell.length_c   1.000
_cell.angle_alpha   90.00
_cell.angle_beta   90.00
_cell.angle_gamma   90.00
#
_symmetry.space_group_name_H-M   'P 1'
#
loop_
_entity.id
_entity.type
_entity.pdbx_description
1 polymer ?
#
loop_
_entity_poly.entity_id
_entity_poly.type
_entity_poly.pdbx_seq_one_letter_code
_entity_poly.pdbx_strand_id
1 'polypeptide(L)'
;MKATTIEVCQGPDCKGIGGGAALLEIEELVQNIPSHSITVQPGGCRNFCSMGPNVHLLERKCIQESFHQVKNVDMCRDIVNMMDGCKDSSCSSPTKNILLQRANKKRWEMLKQISLILSKCYKEISQMEDEKDRKSKLCKKRKQDCHELIMNIYQVEISASSRDSIVVDVAKRRFERLNALMDLKFNALMNRDESEDEDDDSSSDESESCE
;
A
#
# COMPACT_ATOMS: atom_id res chain seq x y z
N MET A 1 -11.90 14.80 15.56
CA MET A 1 -12.37 13.90 14.49
C MET A 1 -11.97 12.48 14.85
N LYS A 2 -12.80 11.48 14.56
CA LYS A 2 -12.46 10.09 14.88
C LYS A 2 -11.51 9.56 13.80
N ALA A 3 -10.46 8.86 14.20
CA ALA A 3 -9.56 8.20 13.26
C ALA A 3 -10.31 7.08 12.54
N THR A 4 -10.20 7.04 11.21
CA THR A 4 -10.81 6.01 10.39
C THR A 4 -9.70 5.20 9.72
N THR A 5 -9.88 3.88 9.68
CA THR A 5 -8.86 2.97 9.15
C THR A 5 -9.33 2.39 7.82
N ILE A 6 -8.49 2.50 6.79
CA ILE A 6 -8.66 1.78 5.52
C ILE A 6 -7.87 0.49 5.62
N GLU A 7 -8.57 -0.63 5.56
CA GLU A 7 -7.99 -1.96 5.59
C GLU A 7 -8.06 -2.59 4.19
N VAL A 8 -6.91 -2.95 3.61
CA VAL A 8 -6.86 -3.57 2.27
C VAL A 8 -6.56 -5.05 2.39
N CYS A 9 -7.47 -5.90 1.93
CA CYS A 9 -7.33 -7.35 2.02
C CYS A 9 -6.06 -7.84 1.29
N GLN A 10 -5.17 -8.51 2.04
CA GLN A 10 -3.95 -9.13 1.54
C GLN A 10 -4.03 -10.66 1.52
N GLY A 11 -5.23 -11.23 1.62
CA GLY A 11 -5.45 -12.67 1.42
C GLY A 11 -4.95 -13.14 0.04
N PRO A 12 -4.57 -14.42 -0.13
CA PRO A 12 -3.89 -14.91 -1.33
C PRO A 12 -4.56 -14.51 -2.65
N ASP A 13 -5.90 -14.63 -2.75
CA ASP A 13 -6.63 -14.28 -3.97
C ASP A 13 -6.62 -12.78 -4.23
N CYS A 14 -6.93 -11.97 -3.21
CA CYS A 14 -6.91 -10.51 -3.32
C CYS A 14 -5.53 -10.02 -3.71
N LYS A 15 -4.48 -10.57 -3.09
CA LYS A 15 -3.09 -10.24 -3.38
C LYS A 15 -2.73 -10.57 -4.83
N GLY A 16 -3.11 -11.74 -5.32
CA GLY A 16 -2.85 -12.18 -6.70
C GLY A 16 -3.51 -11.33 -7.78
N ILE A 17 -4.67 -10.72 -7.49
CA ILE A 17 -5.44 -9.91 -8.45
C ILE A 17 -5.28 -8.39 -8.27
N GLY A 18 -4.38 -7.94 -7.39
CA GLY A 18 -3.99 -6.53 -7.28
C GLY A 18 -4.21 -5.89 -5.90
N GLY A 19 -4.49 -6.65 -4.85
CA GLY A 19 -4.69 -6.12 -3.49
C GLY A 19 -3.46 -5.44 -2.93
N GLY A 20 -2.27 -5.90 -3.27
CA GLY A 20 -1.06 -5.19 -2.89
C GLY A 20 -0.82 -3.92 -3.72
N ALA A 21 -1.30 -3.85 -4.97
CA ALA A 21 -1.29 -2.61 -5.74
C ALA A 21 -2.30 -1.58 -5.19
N ALA A 22 -3.49 -2.04 -4.81
CA ALA A 22 -4.49 -1.21 -4.12
C ALA A 22 -3.93 -0.63 -2.83
N LEU A 23 -3.24 -1.46 -2.02
CA LEU A 23 -2.61 -1.02 -0.78
C LEU A 23 -1.58 0.09 -1.04
N LEU A 24 -0.66 -0.12 -1.98
CA LEU A 24 0.38 0.88 -2.30
C LEU A 24 -0.22 2.19 -2.84
N GLU A 25 -1.24 2.10 -3.69
CA GLU A 25 -1.90 3.30 -4.23
C GLU A 25 -2.60 4.08 -3.12
N ILE A 26 -3.35 3.41 -2.24
CA ILE A 26 -4.06 4.05 -1.14
C ILE A 26 -3.05 4.64 -0.12
N GLU A 27 -1.99 3.91 0.23
CA GLU A 27 -0.90 4.39 1.10
C GLU A 27 -0.22 5.66 0.55
N GLU A 28 -0.07 5.77 -0.77
CA GLU A 28 0.46 6.98 -1.42
C GLU A 28 -0.56 8.13 -1.40
N LEU A 29 -1.83 7.85 -1.70
CA LEU A 29 -2.88 8.87 -1.77
C LEU A 29 -3.14 9.55 -0.42
N VAL A 30 -3.22 8.78 0.67
CA VAL A 30 -3.50 9.32 2.01
C VAL A 30 -2.40 10.24 2.54
N GLN A 31 -1.18 10.16 2.02
CA GLN A 31 -0.09 11.07 2.39
C GLN A 31 -0.37 12.53 1.96
N ASN A 32 -1.36 12.77 1.09
CA ASN A 32 -1.79 14.13 0.72
C ASN A 32 -2.82 14.72 1.69
N ILE A 33 -3.35 13.92 2.62
CA ILE A 33 -4.43 14.35 3.50
C ILE A 33 -3.82 15.03 4.74
N PRO A 34 -4.02 16.35 4.93
CA PRO A 34 -3.35 17.10 5.99
C PRO A 34 -3.69 16.61 7.41
N SER A 35 -4.89 16.04 7.57
CA SER A 35 -5.53 15.75 8.84
C SER A 35 -5.02 14.49 9.54
N HIS A 36 -4.16 13.66 8.92
CA HIS A 36 -3.67 12.37 9.47
C HIS A 36 -4.77 11.50 10.11
N SER A 37 -6.03 11.75 9.74
CA SER A 37 -7.21 11.10 10.33
C SER A 37 -7.49 9.74 9.71
N ILE A 38 -6.74 9.40 8.67
CA ILE A 38 -6.88 8.16 7.90
C ILE A 38 -5.60 7.35 8.07
N THR A 39 -5.75 6.14 8.60
CA THR A 39 -4.67 5.15 8.69
C THR A 39 -4.91 4.06 7.66
N VAL A 40 -3.88 3.61 6.95
CA VAL A 40 -4.00 2.52 5.97
C VAL A 40 -3.22 1.31 6.48
N GLN A 41 -3.83 0.13 6.43
CA GLN A 41 -3.19 -1.09 6.90
C GLN A 41 -3.52 -2.31 6.02
N PRO A 42 -2.63 -3.31 5.95
CA PRO A 42 -2.98 -4.60 5.37
C PRO A 42 -4.04 -5.30 6.25
N GLY A 43 -5.02 -5.94 5.59
CA GLY A 43 -6.10 -6.69 6.23
C GLY A 43 -6.09 -8.18 5.92
N GLY A 44 -6.80 -8.94 6.74
CA GLY A 44 -7.07 -10.37 6.52
C GLY A 44 -8.17 -10.64 5.48
N CYS A 45 -8.28 -11.89 5.01
CA CYS A 45 -9.40 -12.31 4.16
C CYS A 45 -10.68 -12.41 4.99
N ARG A 46 -11.78 -11.82 4.50
CA ARG A 46 -13.12 -11.87 5.13
C ARG A 46 -14.12 -12.69 4.29
N ASN A 47 -13.65 -13.75 3.62
CA ASN A 47 -14.42 -14.64 2.75
C ASN A 47 -15.06 -14.00 1.50
N PHE A 48 -14.74 -12.75 1.17
CA PHE A 48 -15.12 -12.10 -0.10
C PHE A 48 -14.00 -12.14 -1.14
N CYS A 49 -13.01 -13.02 -0.96
CA CYS A 49 -11.78 -13.04 -1.75
C CYS A 49 -12.01 -13.38 -3.24
N SER A 50 -13.13 -14.06 -3.57
CA SER A 50 -13.62 -14.25 -4.96
C SER A 50 -14.01 -12.96 -5.67
N MET A 51 -14.28 -11.89 -4.93
CA MET A 51 -14.63 -10.55 -5.43
C MET A 51 -13.50 -9.53 -5.24
N GLY A 52 -12.27 -9.97 -4.96
CA GLY A 52 -11.18 -9.05 -4.68
C GLY A 52 -10.70 -8.20 -5.89
N PRO A 53 -9.81 -7.22 -5.64
CA PRO A 53 -9.31 -6.81 -4.33
C PRO A 53 -10.38 -6.12 -3.48
N ASN A 54 -10.37 -6.39 -2.17
CA ASN A 54 -11.34 -5.82 -1.23
C ASN A 54 -10.68 -4.77 -0.33
N VAL A 55 -11.41 -3.68 -0.09
CA VAL A 55 -11.02 -2.58 0.80
C VAL A 55 -12.15 -2.35 1.79
N HIS A 56 -11.83 -2.26 3.07
CA HIS A 56 -12.80 -2.07 4.16
C HIS A 56 -12.52 -0.77 4.88
N LEU A 57 -13.56 0.01 5.12
CA LEU A 57 -13.50 1.20 5.97
C LEU A 57 -13.90 0.81 7.39
N LEU A 58 -13.03 1.09 8.35
CA LEU A 58 -13.23 0.75 9.74
C LEU A 58 -13.32 2.02 10.60
N GLU A 59 -14.44 2.19 11.29
CA GLU A 59 -14.60 3.19 12.34
C GLU A 59 -14.66 2.46 13.69
N ARG A 60 -13.76 2.79 14.63
CA ARG A 60 -13.68 2.11 15.96
C ARG A 60 -13.64 0.58 15.84
N LYS A 61 -12.87 0.05 14.89
CA LYS A 61 -12.73 -1.40 14.59
C LYS A 61 -14.02 -2.08 14.07
N CYS A 62 -15.09 -1.33 13.81
CA CYS A 62 -16.29 -1.84 13.16
C CYS A 62 -16.24 -1.52 11.66
N ILE A 63 -16.64 -2.47 10.81
CA ILE A 63 -16.77 -2.20 9.38
C ILE A 63 -17.92 -1.21 9.18
N GLN A 64 -17.59 -0.06 8.61
CA GLN A 64 -18.57 0.92 8.16
C GLN A 64 -19.00 0.61 6.73
N GLU A 65 -18.04 0.33 5.85
CA GLU A 65 -18.28 0.12 4.42
C GLU A 65 -17.23 -0.82 3.83
N SER A 66 -17.59 -1.49 2.73
CA SER A 66 -16.71 -2.42 2.02
C SER A 66 -16.80 -2.19 0.52
N PHE A 67 -15.63 -2.04 -0.10
CA PHE A 67 -15.46 -1.95 -1.53
C PHE A 67 -14.88 -3.26 -2.05
N HIS A 68 -15.50 -3.77 -3.10
CA HIS A 68 -15.08 -5.00 -3.76
C HIS A 68 -14.57 -4.68 -5.16
N GLN A 69 -13.72 -5.54 -5.71
CA GLN A 69 -13.16 -5.40 -7.04
C GLN A 69 -12.44 -4.06 -7.28
N VAL A 70 -11.67 -3.58 -6.30
CA VAL A 70 -10.86 -2.36 -6.44
C VAL A 70 -9.70 -2.63 -7.41
N LYS A 71 -9.96 -2.35 -8.69
CA LYS A 71 -9.14 -2.82 -9.83
C LYS A 71 -8.35 -1.72 -10.53
N ASN A 72 -8.46 -0.48 -10.08
CA ASN A 72 -7.78 0.63 -10.72
C ASN A 72 -7.53 1.80 -9.74
N VAL A 73 -6.71 2.73 -10.20
CA VAL A 73 -6.29 3.95 -9.49
C VAL A 73 -7.49 4.84 -9.15
N ASP A 74 -8.47 4.95 -10.04
CA ASP A 74 -9.60 5.87 -9.86
C ASP A 74 -10.50 5.40 -8.71
N MET A 75 -10.78 4.10 -8.60
CA MET A 75 -11.48 3.53 -7.45
C MET A 75 -10.74 3.76 -6.13
N CYS A 76 -9.40 3.65 -6.13
CA CYS A 76 -8.61 3.94 -4.93
C CYS A 76 -8.75 5.42 -4.51
N ARG A 77 -8.74 6.33 -5.50
CA ARG A 77 -8.97 7.76 -5.28
C ARG A 77 -10.37 8.04 -4.75
N ASP A 78 -11.40 7.42 -5.32
CA ASP A 78 -12.78 7.59 -4.88
C ASP A 78 -12.97 7.17 -3.42
N ILE A 79 -12.35 6.05 -3.01
CA ILE A 79 -12.36 5.59 -1.62
C ILE A 79 -11.70 6.62 -0.70
N VAL A 80 -10.53 7.13 -1.07
CA VAL A 80 -9.80 8.13 -0.27
C VAL A 80 -10.56 9.46 -0.19
N ASN A 81 -11.15 9.92 -1.30
CA ASN A 81 -11.94 11.16 -1.36
C ASN A 81 -13.23 11.07 -0.55
N MET A 82 -13.90 9.91 -0.59
CA MET A 82 -15.05 9.64 0.28
C MET A 82 -14.67 9.77 1.76
N MET A 83 -13.48 9.27 2.11
CA MET A 83 -12.94 9.29 3.47
C MET A 83 -12.49 10.68 3.93
N ASP A 84 -11.94 11.49 3.02
CA ASP A 84 -11.54 12.87 3.30
C ASP A 84 -12.73 13.83 3.38
N GLY A 85 -13.91 13.42 2.88
CA GLY A 85 -15.08 14.29 2.73
C GLY A 85 -14.95 15.30 1.59
N CYS A 86 -13.89 15.19 0.78
CA CYS A 86 -13.61 16.09 -0.32
C CYS A 86 -14.24 15.54 -1.61
N LYS A 87 -15.29 16.20 -2.10
CA LYS A 87 -15.88 15.89 -3.41
C LYS A 87 -15.09 16.61 -4.50
N ASP A 88 -14.07 15.97 -5.04
CA ASP A 88 -13.38 16.45 -6.24
C ASP A 88 -14.30 16.33 -7.46
N SER A 89 -15.07 17.39 -7.72
CA SER A 89 -15.90 17.51 -8.92
C SER A 89 -15.06 18.03 -10.09
N SER A 90 -14.13 17.24 -10.62
CA SER A 90 -13.32 17.67 -11.78
C SER A 90 -13.97 17.27 -13.11
N CYS A 91 -14.47 18.27 -13.84
CA CYS A 91 -14.96 18.14 -15.22
C CYS A 91 -13.76 18.18 -16.18
N SER A 92 -13.18 17.02 -16.50
CA SER A 92 -12.08 16.93 -17.46
C SER A 92 -12.57 16.61 -18.87
N SER A 93 -11.93 17.23 -19.88
CA SER A 93 -12.19 16.98 -21.31
C SER A 93 -12.06 15.49 -21.66
N PRO A 94 -12.95 14.91 -22.51
CA PRO A 94 -12.95 13.49 -22.87
C PRO A 94 -11.60 12.96 -23.40
N THR A 95 -10.86 13.77 -24.16
CA THR A 95 -9.57 13.36 -24.74
C THR A 95 -8.45 13.31 -23.71
N LYS A 96 -8.42 14.28 -22.78
CA LYS A 96 -7.51 14.24 -21.62
C LYS A 96 -7.78 13.02 -20.74
N ASN A 97 -9.05 12.61 -20.66
CA ASN A 97 -9.47 11.43 -19.94
C ASN A 97 -8.86 10.13 -20.51
N ILE A 98 -8.77 9.96 -21.84
CA ILE A 98 -8.20 8.74 -22.45
C ILE A 98 -6.71 8.58 -22.17
N LEU A 99 -5.91 9.64 -22.31
CA LEU A 99 -4.47 9.57 -22.03
C LEU A 99 -4.21 9.29 -20.55
N LEU A 100 -4.99 9.93 -19.67
CA LEU A 100 -4.94 9.70 -18.23
C LEU A 100 -5.33 8.26 -17.89
N GLN A 101 -6.39 7.71 -18.48
CA GLN A 101 -6.79 6.31 -18.27
C GLN A 101 -5.68 5.32 -18.69
N ARG A 102 -5.01 5.58 -19.82
CA ARG A 102 -3.87 4.75 -20.26
C ARG A 102 -2.69 4.85 -19.29
N ALA A 103 -2.40 6.05 -18.79
CA ALA A 103 -1.37 6.27 -17.78
C ALA A 103 -1.72 5.54 -16.47
N ASN A 104 -2.95 5.67 -15.98
CA ASN A 104 -3.47 5.00 -14.80
C ASN A 104 -3.41 3.47 -14.93
N LYS A 105 -3.75 2.92 -16.11
CA LYS A 105 -3.64 1.49 -16.37
C LYS A 105 -2.19 1.01 -16.29
N LYS A 106 -1.26 1.72 -16.91
CA LYS A 106 0.18 1.39 -16.84
C LYS A 106 0.71 1.50 -15.41
N ARG A 107 0.35 2.56 -14.70
CA ARG A 107 0.66 2.76 -13.28
C ARG A 107 0.19 1.57 -12.45
N TRP A 108 -1.07 1.17 -12.62
CA TRP A 108 -1.64 0.02 -11.90
C TRP A 108 -0.86 -1.27 -12.12
N GLU A 109 -0.51 -1.59 -13.37
CA GLU A 109 0.28 -2.79 -13.66
C GLU A 109 1.70 -2.73 -13.08
N MET A 110 2.34 -1.55 -13.06
CA MET A 110 3.64 -1.37 -12.41
C MET A 110 3.55 -1.52 -10.89
N LEU A 111 2.49 -0.99 -10.26
CA LEU A 111 2.24 -1.18 -8.82
C LEU A 111 2.00 -2.65 -8.46
N LYS A 112 1.33 -3.42 -9.32
CA LYS A 112 1.20 -4.88 -9.16
C LYS A 112 2.58 -5.55 -9.17
N GLN A 113 3.46 -5.17 -10.10
CA GLN A 113 4.81 -5.72 -10.17
C GLN A 113 5.64 -5.37 -8.92
N ILE A 114 5.58 -4.11 -8.47
CA ILE A 114 6.24 -3.67 -7.22
C ILE A 114 5.75 -4.50 -6.03
N SER A 115 4.43 -4.69 -5.92
CA SER A 115 3.84 -5.50 -4.85
C SER A 115 4.32 -6.96 -4.87
N LEU A 116 4.44 -7.55 -6.07
CA LEU A 116 4.98 -8.91 -6.22
C LEU A 116 6.46 -8.98 -5.83
N ILE A 117 7.27 -7.99 -6.20
CA ILE A 117 8.68 -7.89 -5.81
C ILE A 117 8.80 -7.83 -4.30
N LEU A 118 8.04 -6.94 -3.64
CA LEU A 118 8.02 -6.83 -2.18
C LEU A 118 7.66 -8.18 -1.56
N SER A 119 6.56 -8.79 -2.00
CA SER A 119 6.07 -10.06 -1.46
C SER A 119 7.09 -11.19 -1.60
N LYS A 120 7.77 -11.26 -2.75
CA LYS A 120 8.84 -12.22 -2.98
C LYS A 120 10.04 -11.95 -2.06
N CYS A 121 10.40 -10.67 -1.89
CA CYS A 121 11.48 -10.28 -0.97
C CYS A 121 11.16 -10.66 0.47
N TYR A 122 9.95 -10.38 0.96
CA TYR A 122 9.47 -10.79 2.29
C TYR A 122 9.64 -12.30 2.48
N LYS A 123 9.18 -13.09 1.51
CA LYS A 123 9.28 -14.56 1.56
C LYS A 123 10.73 -15.04 1.57
N GLU A 124 11.56 -14.52 0.67
CA GLU A 124 12.98 -14.89 0.56
C GLU A 124 13.74 -14.55 1.86
N ILE A 125 13.47 -13.39 2.47
CA ILE A 125 14.12 -12.98 3.73
C ILE A 125 13.67 -13.84 4.90
N SER A 126 12.37 -14.15 5.00
CA SER A 126 11.84 -15.01 6.07
C SER A 126 12.38 -16.45 6.03
N GLN A 127 12.97 -16.87 4.90
CA GLN A 127 13.56 -18.19 4.71
C GLN A 127 15.09 -18.18 4.89
N MET A 128 15.71 -17.02 5.10
CA MET A 128 17.14 -16.89 5.35
C MET A 128 17.37 -16.81 6.87
N GLU A 129 17.97 -17.85 7.45
CA GLU A 129 18.43 -17.84 8.83
C GLU A 129 19.81 -17.15 8.91
N ASP A 130 19.97 -16.18 9.82
CA ASP A 130 21.21 -15.49 10.23
C ASP A 130 22.17 -14.90 9.16
N GLU A 131 21.79 -14.87 7.88
CA GLU A 131 22.61 -14.30 6.81
C GLU A 131 22.35 -12.79 6.60
N LYS A 132 22.64 -11.95 7.61
CA LYS A 132 22.40 -10.48 7.58
C LYS A 132 22.95 -9.80 6.31
N ASP A 133 24.15 -10.18 5.88
CA ASP A 133 24.77 -9.65 4.66
C ASP A 133 24.03 -10.04 3.39
N ARG A 134 23.52 -11.29 3.31
CA ARG A 134 22.75 -11.75 2.15
C ARG A 134 21.37 -11.11 2.12
N LYS A 135 20.68 -11.01 3.27
CA LYS A 135 19.43 -10.26 3.43
C LYS A 135 19.59 -8.83 2.93
N SER A 136 20.65 -8.15 3.37
CA SER A 136 20.98 -6.77 2.96
C SER A 136 21.22 -6.63 1.45
N LYS A 137 22.02 -7.52 0.86
CA LYS A 137 22.28 -7.54 -0.60
C LYS A 137 20.99 -7.78 -1.40
N LEU A 138 20.14 -8.70 -0.93
CA LEU A 138 18.86 -8.99 -1.57
C LEU A 138 17.91 -7.79 -1.50
N CYS A 139 17.71 -7.21 -0.31
CA CYS A 139 16.90 -6.00 -0.12
C CYS A 139 17.36 -4.86 -1.03
N LYS A 140 18.67 -4.58 -1.08
CA LYS A 140 19.23 -3.53 -1.96
C LYS A 140 18.91 -3.78 -3.43
N LYS A 141 19.07 -5.02 -3.89
CA LYS A 141 18.73 -5.40 -5.27
C LYS A 141 17.24 -5.23 -5.57
N ARG A 142 16.35 -5.77 -4.72
CA ARG A 142 14.89 -5.66 -4.90
C ARG A 142 14.39 -4.23 -4.81
N LYS A 143 15.00 -3.42 -3.94
CA LYS A 143 14.75 -1.98 -3.85
C LYS A 143 15.08 -1.26 -5.15
N GLN A 144 16.20 -1.61 -5.79
CA GLN A 144 16.58 -1.05 -7.08
C GLN A 144 15.60 -1.48 -8.19
N ASP A 145 15.18 -2.75 -8.22
CA ASP A 145 14.13 -3.23 -9.14
C ASP A 145 12.83 -2.40 -8.98
N CYS A 146 12.40 -2.13 -7.74
CA CYS A 146 11.23 -1.28 -7.46
C CYS A 146 11.45 0.16 -7.90
N HIS A 147 12.63 0.73 -7.67
CA HIS A 147 12.94 2.10 -8.06
C HIS A 147 12.84 2.31 -9.58
N GLU A 148 13.34 1.36 -10.38
CA GLU A 148 13.20 1.40 -11.84
C GLU A 148 11.73 1.40 -12.29
N LEU A 149 10.88 0.59 -11.65
CA LEU A 149 9.44 0.59 -11.91
C LEU A 149 8.79 1.92 -11.54
N ILE A 150 9.16 2.52 -10.42
CA ILE A 150 8.65 3.83 -9.98
C ILE A 150 9.08 4.94 -10.95
N MET A 151 10.32 4.90 -11.44
CA MET A 151 10.78 5.80 -12.50
C MET A 151 9.96 5.65 -13.79
N ASN A 152 9.60 4.42 -14.17
CA ASN A 152 8.73 4.18 -15.32
C ASN A 152 7.31 4.73 -15.12
N ILE A 153 6.76 4.63 -13.90
CA ILE A 153 5.47 5.26 -13.55
C ILE A 153 5.57 6.78 -13.78
N TYR A 154 6.61 7.41 -13.23
CA TYR A 154 6.84 8.84 -13.35
C TYR A 154 6.96 9.30 -14.81
N GLN A 155 7.72 8.57 -15.63
CA GLN A 155 7.84 8.86 -17.07
C GLN A 155 6.50 8.76 -17.81
N VAL A 156 5.68 7.76 -17.47
CA VAL A 156 4.33 7.59 -18.05
C VAL A 156 3.41 8.74 -17.66
N GLU A 157 3.43 9.17 -16.40
CA GLU A 157 2.61 10.29 -15.91
C GLU A 157 3.01 11.61 -16.58
N ILE A 158 4.31 11.90 -16.68
CA ILE A 158 4.79 13.10 -17.39
C ILE A 158 4.40 13.06 -18.87
N SER A 159 4.56 11.91 -19.53
CA SER A 159 4.25 11.77 -20.96
C SER A 159 2.76 11.95 -21.26
N ALA A 160 1.88 11.62 -20.30
CA ALA A 160 0.44 11.84 -20.41
C ALA A 160 0.03 13.28 -20.07
N SER A 161 0.90 14.03 -19.39
CA SER A 161 0.67 15.41 -18.97
C SER A 161 1.02 16.35 -20.11
N SER A 162 0.10 17.21 -20.53
CA SER A 162 0.24 18.08 -21.71
C SER A 162 1.21 19.27 -21.52
N ARG A 163 2.38 19.05 -20.89
CA ARG A 163 3.36 20.06 -20.45
C ARG A 163 2.83 21.07 -19.42
N ASP A 164 1.71 20.77 -18.79
CA ASP A 164 1.18 21.58 -17.68
C ASP A 164 2.12 21.44 -16.47
N SER A 165 2.73 22.55 -16.03
CA SER A 165 3.69 22.55 -14.94
C SER A 165 3.09 22.01 -13.64
N ILE A 166 1.80 22.29 -13.39
CA ILE A 166 1.12 21.82 -12.19
C ILE A 166 1.04 20.28 -12.19
N VAL A 167 0.74 19.69 -13.34
CA VAL A 167 0.61 18.23 -13.46
C VAL A 167 1.98 17.54 -13.34
N VAL A 168 3.04 18.15 -13.88
CA VAL A 168 4.42 17.67 -13.71
C VAL A 168 4.83 17.71 -12.23
N ASP A 169 4.51 18.79 -11.51
CA ASP A 169 4.79 18.92 -10.07
C ASP A 169 4.00 17.90 -9.23
N VAL A 170 2.76 17.58 -9.63
CA VAL A 170 1.99 16.51 -9.00
C VAL A 170 2.66 15.15 -9.25
N ALA A 171 3.01 14.82 -10.48
CA ALA A 171 3.70 13.56 -10.81
C ALA A 171 5.02 13.40 -10.05
N LYS A 172 5.80 14.48 -9.94
CA LYS A 172 7.06 14.50 -9.18
C LYS A 172 6.84 14.21 -7.69
N ARG A 173 5.85 14.86 -7.07
CA ARG A 173 5.51 14.60 -5.67
C ARG A 173 5.04 13.17 -5.44
N ARG A 174 4.25 12.61 -6.37
CA ARG A 174 3.82 11.20 -6.30
C ARG A 174 5.01 10.24 -6.39
N PHE A 175 5.95 10.52 -7.30
CA PHE A 175 7.19 9.76 -7.44
C PHE A 175 7.98 9.75 -6.12
N GLU A 176 8.22 10.93 -5.54
CA GLU A 176 8.98 11.09 -4.29
C GLU A 176 8.33 10.32 -3.14
N ARG A 177 7.00 10.42 -3.00
CA ARG A 177 6.25 9.70 -1.96
C ARG A 177 6.28 8.19 -2.13
N LEU A 178 6.08 7.70 -3.35
CA LEU A 178 6.12 6.27 -3.61
C LEU A 178 7.51 5.70 -3.38
N ASN A 179 8.56 6.46 -3.71
CA ASN A 179 9.95 6.08 -3.44
C ASN A 179 10.24 6.05 -1.93
N ALA A 180 9.81 7.08 -1.18
CA ALA A 180 9.94 7.11 0.28
C ALA A 180 9.16 5.96 0.95
N LEU A 181 7.99 5.61 0.44
CA LEU A 181 7.22 4.46 0.91
C LEU A 181 7.99 3.15 0.69
N MET A 182 8.66 2.99 -0.45
CA MET A 182 9.52 1.82 -0.67
C MET A 182 10.70 1.78 0.30
N ASP A 183 11.33 2.92 0.57
CA ASP A 183 12.41 3.01 1.56
C ASP A 183 11.94 2.51 2.93
N LEU A 184 10.77 2.98 3.39
CA LEU A 184 10.17 2.53 4.65
C LEU A 184 9.90 1.02 4.66
N LYS A 185 9.30 0.47 3.60
CA LYS A 185 8.97 -0.97 3.52
C LYS A 185 10.23 -1.84 3.51
N PHE A 186 11.29 -1.45 2.81
CA PHE A 186 12.55 -2.20 2.78
C PHE A 186 13.38 -2.03 4.04
N ASN A 187 13.31 -0.88 4.71
CA ASN A 187 13.95 -0.70 6.01
C ASN A 187 13.27 -1.54 7.10
N ALA A 188 11.93 -1.58 7.11
CA ALA A 188 11.17 -2.44 8.03
C ALA A 188 11.50 -3.92 7.86
N LEU A 189 11.77 -4.35 6.62
CA LEU A 189 12.23 -5.71 6.31
C LEU A 189 13.57 -6.08 6.95
N MET A 190 14.48 -5.11 7.10
CA MET A 190 15.83 -5.34 7.64
C MET A 190 15.88 -5.30 9.17
N ASN A 191 14.91 -4.65 9.81
CA ASN A 191 14.91 -4.39 11.25
C ASN A 191 13.97 -5.33 12.05
N ARG A 192 13.32 -6.30 11.38
CA ARG A 192 12.31 -7.15 12.02
C ARG A 192 12.91 -8.21 12.96
N ASP A 193 14.18 -8.55 12.79
CA ASP A 193 14.84 -9.62 13.58
C ASP A 193 15.30 -9.14 14.98
N GLU A 194 15.10 -7.87 15.35
CA GLU A 194 15.62 -7.29 16.61
C GLU A 194 14.57 -7.17 17.74
N SER A 195 13.34 -7.71 17.59
CA SER A 195 12.23 -7.40 18.50
C SER A 195 11.44 -8.59 19.10
N GLU A 196 11.91 -9.83 19.06
CA GLU A 196 11.13 -11.01 19.51
C GLU A 196 11.70 -11.78 20.74
N ASP A 197 12.71 -11.25 21.47
CA ASP A 197 13.39 -12.00 22.57
C ASP A 197 13.16 -11.47 24.01
N GLU A 198 12.02 -10.85 24.33
CA GLU A 198 11.69 -10.48 25.72
C GLU A 198 10.31 -11.01 26.17
N ASP A 199 10.07 -12.32 26.07
CA ASP A 199 9.05 -12.99 26.87
C ASP A 199 9.73 -13.61 28.12
N ASP A 200 9.79 -12.79 29.17
CA ASP A 200 10.23 -13.11 30.53
C ASP A 200 9.19 -14.05 31.17
N ASP A 201 9.52 -15.34 31.18
CA ASP A 201 8.71 -16.46 31.66
C ASP A 201 8.64 -16.45 33.21
N SER A 202 8.01 -15.42 33.79
CA SER A 202 7.80 -15.30 35.23
C SER A 202 6.51 -16.04 35.64
N SER A 203 6.62 -17.36 35.71
CA SER A 203 5.61 -18.22 36.34
C SER A 203 5.62 -18.04 37.86
N SER A 204 4.77 -17.14 38.35
CA SER A 204 4.44 -17.06 39.79
C SER A 204 3.29 -18.02 40.09
N ASP A 205 3.65 -19.14 40.70
CA ASP A 205 2.79 -20.21 41.20
C ASP A 205 2.15 -19.76 42.52
N GLU A 206 0.87 -19.35 42.51
CA GLU A 206 0.09 -19.15 43.73
C GLU A 206 -1.12 -20.09 43.74
N SER A 207 -0.96 -21.19 44.49
CA SER A 207 -2.02 -22.13 44.83
C SER A 207 -2.75 -21.61 46.07
N GLU A 208 -3.92 -20.99 45.88
CA GLU A 208 -4.83 -20.63 46.97
C GLU A 208 -5.94 -21.69 47.09
N SER A 209 -5.84 -22.51 48.14
CA SER A 209 -6.83 -23.52 48.50
C SER A 209 -7.98 -22.87 49.28
N CYS A 210 -9.20 -22.94 48.74
CA CYS A 210 -10.42 -22.63 49.47
C CYS A 210 -10.87 -23.85 50.29
N GLU A 211 -10.76 -23.76 51.61
CA GLU A 211 -11.59 -24.51 52.58
C GLU A 211 -12.68 -23.60 53.15
#